data_AF-A0A7K6ZEY6-F1
#
_entry.id   AF-A0A7K6ZEY6-F1
#
_cell.length_a   1.000
_cell.length_b   1.000
_cell.length_c   1.000
_cell.angle_alpha   90.00
_cell.angle_beta   90.00
_cell.angle_gamma   90.00
#
_symmetry.space_group_name_H-M   'P 1'
#
loop_
_entity.id
_entity.type
_entity.pdbx_description
1 polymer ?
#
loop_
_entity_poly.entity_id
_entity_poly.type
_entity_poly.pdbx_seq_one_letter_code
_entity_poly.pdbx_strand_id
1 'polypeptide(L)'
;MEVVWRRRWYLQLGCVLLLNLVYANLDYQKEIPASLGQIDHLCWEVSSQGLVEMKKLKVADSVVALWDFMMFLKESPKPKHNELFDDLAQNFWDMYVDCVLSRSHGMGRRQLIPPKYFVAYS
;
A
#
# COMPACT_ATOMS: atom_id res chain seq x y z
N MET A 1 -48.66 -9.95 -25.47
CA MET A 1 -47.88 -10.76 -24.49
C MET A 1 -46.38 -10.50 -24.53
N GLU A 2 -45.82 -10.05 -25.66
CA GLU A 2 -44.36 -9.82 -25.81
C GLU A 2 -43.79 -8.68 -24.94
N VAL A 3 -44.57 -7.62 -24.71
CA VAL A 3 -44.14 -6.46 -23.90
C VAL A 3 -43.93 -6.84 -22.43
N VAL A 4 -44.80 -7.68 -21.88
CA VAL A 4 -44.70 -8.18 -20.49
C VAL A 4 -43.49 -9.10 -20.34
N TRP A 5 -43.24 -9.94 -21.36
CA TRP A 5 -42.08 -10.82 -21.41
C TRP A 5 -40.79 -10.00 -21.47
N ARG A 6 -40.69 -9.06 -22.41
CA ARG A 6 -39.53 -8.16 -22.56
C ARG A 6 -39.26 -7.35 -21.29
N ARG A 7 -40.32 -6.83 -20.63
CA ARG A 7 -40.20 -6.11 -19.35
C ARG A 7 -39.68 -7.01 -18.23
N ARG A 8 -40.10 -8.28 -18.18
CA ARG A 8 -39.59 -9.28 -17.22
C ARG A 8 -38.11 -9.60 -17.46
N TRP A 9 -37.67 -9.71 -18.72
CA TRP A 9 -36.25 -9.90 -19.07
C TRP A 9 -35.38 -8.71 -18.69
N TYR A 10 -35.84 -7.48 -18.95
CA TYR A 10 -35.12 -6.27 -18.52
C TYR A 10 -35.00 -6.18 -16.99
N LEU A 11 -36.05 -6.59 -16.26
CA LEU A 11 -36.01 -6.61 -14.80
C LEU A 11 -34.96 -7.60 -14.28
N GLN A 12 -34.91 -8.80 -14.87
CA GLN A 12 -33.94 -9.84 -14.51
C GLN A 12 -32.50 -9.40 -14.82
N LEU A 13 -32.25 -8.82 -16.00
CA LEU A 13 -30.94 -8.28 -16.34
C LEU A 13 -30.52 -7.14 -15.40
N GLY A 14 -31.45 -6.26 -15.04
CA GLY A 14 -31.22 -5.22 -14.04
C GLY A 14 -30.84 -5.79 -12.68
N CYS A 15 -31.54 -6.82 -12.19
CA CYS A 15 -31.20 -7.49 -10.94
C CYS A 15 -29.82 -8.14 -10.98
N VAL A 16 -29.45 -8.80 -12.08
CA VAL A 16 -28.12 -9.41 -12.24
C VAL A 16 -27.03 -8.34 -12.25
N LEU A 17 -27.24 -7.21 -12.93
CA LEU A 17 -26.31 -6.08 -12.91
C LEU A 17 -26.12 -5.49 -11.51
N LEU A 18 -27.22 -5.30 -10.77
CA LEU A 18 -27.17 -4.80 -9.39
C LEU A 18 -26.45 -5.79 -8.46
N LEU A 19 -26.72 -7.08 -8.59
CA LEU A 19 -26.03 -8.11 -7.79
C LEU A 19 -24.53 -8.14 -8.08
N ASN A 20 -24.12 -8.07 -9.35
CA ASN A 20 -22.70 -8.01 -9.71
C ASN A 20 -22.04 -6.72 -9.20
N LEU A 21 -22.74 -5.58 -9.26
CA LEU A 21 -22.23 -4.30 -8.75
C LEU A 21 -22.02 -4.32 -7.23
N VAL A 22 -22.96 -4.92 -6.49
CA VAL A 22 -22.85 -5.09 -5.03
C VAL A 22 -21.73 -6.06 -4.68
N TYR A 23 -21.63 -7.18 -5.41
CA TYR A 23 -20.58 -8.18 -5.17
C TYR A 23 -19.17 -7.61 -5.44
N ALA A 24 -19.00 -6.85 -6.52
CA ALA A 24 -17.74 -6.18 -6.85
C ALA A 24 -17.33 -5.15 -5.77
N ASN A 25 -18.28 -4.40 -5.20
CA ASN A 25 -18.00 -3.49 -4.09
C ASN A 25 -17.60 -4.24 -2.81
N LEU A 26 -18.23 -5.38 -2.54
CA LEU A 26 -17.92 -6.17 -1.35
C LEU A 26 -16.51 -6.77 -1.42
N ASP A 27 -16.10 -7.29 -2.57
CA ASP A 27 -14.74 -7.76 -2.79
C ASP A 27 -13.72 -6.62 -2.72
N TYR A 28 -14.03 -5.44 -3.29
CA TYR A 28 -13.19 -4.25 -3.15
C TYR A 28 -13.01 -3.84 -1.69
N GLN A 29 -14.09 -3.86 -0.89
CA GLN A 29 -14.02 -3.53 0.53
C GLN A 29 -13.29 -4.62 1.35
N LYS A 30 -13.27 -5.87 0.88
CA LYS A 30 -12.53 -6.98 1.50
C LYS A 30 -11.01 -6.85 1.29
N GLU A 31 -10.59 -6.25 0.18
CA GLU A 31 -9.18 -5.98 -0.12
C GLU A 31 -8.64 -4.69 0.50
N ILE A 32 -9.51 -3.82 1.02
CA ILE A 32 -9.10 -2.69 1.86
C ILE A 32 -9.17 -3.16 3.31
N PRO A 33 -8.06 -3.57 3.95
CA PRO A 33 -8.07 -3.86 5.37
C PRO A 33 -8.71 -2.69 6.11
N ALA A 34 -9.71 -2.95 6.95
CA ALA A 34 -10.39 -1.94 7.75
C ALA A 34 -9.45 -1.11 8.64
N SER A 35 -8.18 -1.52 8.76
CA SER A 35 -7.10 -0.78 9.40
C SER A 35 -6.45 0.29 8.51
N LEU A 36 -6.70 0.39 7.21
CA LEU A 36 -6.02 1.38 6.35
C LEU A 36 -6.37 2.84 6.74
N GLY A 37 -7.50 3.06 7.41
CA GLY A 37 -7.88 4.38 7.92
C GLY A 37 -7.10 4.81 9.17
N GLN A 38 -6.39 3.89 9.84
CA GLN A 38 -5.61 4.17 11.03
C GLN A 38 -4.17 3.69 10.83
N ILE A 39 -3.21 4.61 10.93
CA ILE A 39 -1.79 4.27 10.76
C ILE A 39 -1.39 3.18 11.77
N ASP A 40 -0.90 2.06 11.25
CA ASP A 40 -0.35 0.99 12.08
C ASP A 40 1.03 1.42 12.56
N HIS A 41 1.12 1.89 13.81
CA HIS A 41 2.35 2.42 14.38
C HIS A 41 3.51 1.42 14.37
N LEU A 42 3.24 0.12 14.54
CA LEU A 42 4.29 -0.89 14.53
C LEU A 42 4.85 -1.08 13.12
N CYS A 43 3.96 -1.22 12.13
CA CYS A 43 4.38 -1.34 10.74
C CYS A 43 5.04 -0.07 10.22
N TRP A 44 4.58 1.10 10.66
CA TRP A 44 5.21 2.38 10.37
C TRP A 44 6.66 2.40 10.86
N GLU A 45 6.90 2.03 12.13
CA GLU A 45 8.23 2.03 12.73
C GLU A 45 9.16 1.02 12.05
N VAL A 46 8.71 -0.23 11.87
CA VAL A 46 9.50 -1.30 11.23
C VAL A 46 9.86 -0.92 9.79
N SER A 47 8.93 -0.34 9.03
CA SER A 47 9.18 0.06 7.64
C SER A 47 10.10 1.27 7.56
N SER A 48 9.97 2.22 8.49
CA SER A 48 10.88 3.36 8.59
C SER A 48 12.31 2.90 8.90
N GLN A 49 12.46 1.99 9.85
CA GLN A 49 13.76 1.43 10.21
C GLN A 49 14.35 0.61 9.05
N GLY A 50 13.54 -0.20 8.38
CA GLY A 50 13.94 -0.94 7.18
C GLY A 50 14.46 -0.01 6.07
N LEU A 51 13.80 1.13 5.86
CA LEU A 51 14.23 2.12 4.86
C LEU A 51 15.59 2.75 5.20
N VAL A 52 15.81 3.11 6.48
CA VAL A 52 17.09 3.61 6.98
C VAL A 52 18.21 2.61 6.69
N GLU A 53 17.99 1.34 7.05
CA GLU A 53 18.98 0.26 6.91
C GLU A 53 19.29 -0.06 5.43
N MET A 54 18.27 -0.12 4.57
CA MET A 54 18.42 -0.52 3.16
C MET A 54 19.14 0.51 2.31
N LYS A 55 18.80 1.79 2.44
CA LYS A 55 19.36 2.82 1.56
C LYS A 55 20.75 3.28 1.99
N LYS A 56 21.28 2.79 3.12
CA LYS A 56 22.56 3.23 3.71
C LYS A 56 22.68 4.76 3.64
N LEU A 57 21.57 5.45 3.91
CA LEU A 57 21.53 6.90 3.89
C LEU A 57 22.41 7.35 5.04
N LYS A 58 23.69 7.64 4.77
CA LYS A 58 24.67 8.13 5.76
C LYS A 58 24.23 9.41 6.50
N VAL A 59 23.10 10.00 6.09
CA VAL A 59 22.52 11.23 6.61
C VAL A 59 21.40 10.94 7.63
N ALA A 60 20.87 9.72 7.68
CA ALA A 60 19.72 9.36 8.49
C ALA A 60 19.96 8.07 9.28
N ASP A 61 20.83 8.12 10.29
CA ASP A 61 21.10 6.97 11.19
C ASP A 61 19.93 6.67 12.15
N SER A 62 18.87 7.48 12.10
CA SER A 62 17.66 7.32 12.90
C SER A 62 16.39 7.55 12.07
N VAL A 63 15.28 6.95 12.51
CA VAL A 63 13.95 7.13 11.91
C VAL A 63 13.54 8.62 11.87
N VAL A 64 13.88 9.39 12.90
CA VAL A 64 13.58 10.84 12.93
C VAL A 64 14.34 11.57 11.82
N ALA A 65 15.63 11.32 11.68
CA ALA A 65 16.46 11.94 10.66
C ALA A 65 16.02 11.55 9.23
N LEU A 66 15.49 10.33 9.05
CA LEU A 66 14.87 9.92 7.78
C LEU A 66 13.69 10.83 7.43
N TRP A 67 12.77 11.03 8.35
CA TRP A 67 11.57 11.83 8.10
C TRP A 67 11.89 13.31 7.91
N ASP A 68 12.86 13.85 8.65
CA ASP A 68 13.38 15.21 8.41
C ASP A 68 13.99 15.33 7.01
N PHE A 69 14.75 14.34 6.57
CA PHE A 69 15.31 14.29 5.23
C PHE A 69 14.23 14.18 4.15
N MET A 70 13.20 13.36 4.36
CA MET A 70 12.05 13.27 3.46
C MET A 70 11.30 14.60 3.34
N MET A 71 11.10 15.31 4.45
CA MET A 71 10.49 16.64 4.44
C MET A 71 11.35 17.64 3.66
N PHE A 72 12.67 17.63 3.88
CA PHE A 72 13.60 18.47 3.11
C PHE A 72 13.53 18.20 1.61
N LEU A 73 13.46 16.93 1.20
CA LEU A 73 13.36 16.57 -0.23
C LEU A 73 12.06 17.08 -0.83
N LYS A 74 10.94 16.87 -0.13
CA LYS A 74 9.60 17.31 -0.55
C LYS A 74 9.48 18.82 -0.72
N GLU A 75 10.10 19.60 0.16
CA GLU A 75 10.07 21.06 0.11
C GLU A 75 11.04 21.64 -0.93
N SER A 76 11.93 20.82 -1.49
CA SER A 76 12.94 21.31 -2.41
C SER A 76 12.36 21.62 -3.79
N PRO A 77 12.70 22.77 -4.40
CA PRO A 77 12.27 23.10 -5.76
C PRO A 77 13.04 22.33 -6.84
N LYS A 78 14.02 21.48 -6.46
CA LYS A 78 14.88 20.77 -7.41
C LYS A 78 14.18 19.47 -7.86
N PRO A 79 14.02 19.24 -9.19
CA PRO A 79 13.33 18.05 -9.69
C PRO A 79 13.99 16.74 -9.23
N LYS A 80 15.34 16.71 -9.16
CA LYS A 80 16.09 15.56 -8.65
C LYS A 80 15.79 15.21 -7.19
N HIS A 81 15.42 16.18 -6.37
CA HIS A 81 15.06 15.91 -4.97
C HIS A 81 13.67 15.27 -4.88
N ASN A 82 12.74 15.70 -5.74
CA ASN A 82 11.43 15.06 -5.85
C ASN A 82 11.54 13.62 -6.35
N GLU A 83 12.36 13.37 -7.38
CA GLU A 83 12.61 11.99 -7.86
C GLU A 83 13.14 11.09 -6.73
N LEU A 84 14.04 11.60 -5.89
CA LEU A 84 14.55 10.87 -4.73
C LEU A 84 13.48 10.68 -3.64
N PHE A 85 12.66 11.70 -3.39
CA PHE A 85 11.52 11.59 -2.47
C PHE A 85 10.56 10.50 -2.92
N ASP A 86 10.20 10.48 -4.20
CA ASP A 86 9.26 9.51 -4.77
C ASP A 86 9.80 8.09 -4.65
N ASP A 87 11.08 7.86 -4.97
CA ASP A 87 11.74 6.55 -4.78
C ASP A 87 11.74 6.12 -3.30
N LEU A 88 12.08 7.02 -2.38
CA LEU A 88 12.07 6.70 -0.95
C LEU A 88 10.67 6.42 -0.41
N ALA A 89 9.69 7.23 -0.82
CA ALA A 89 8.29 7.06 -0.43
C ALA A 89 7.73 5.75 -0.97
N GLN A 90 8.02 5.38 -2.22
CA GLN A 90 7.58 4.12 -2.80
C GLN A 90 8.15 2.93 -2.03
N ASN A 91 9.46 2.92 -1.78
CA ASN A 91 10.10 1.86 -0.99
C ASN A 91 9.50 1.76 0.43
N PHE A 92 9.23 2.90 1.09
CA PHE A 92 8.55 2.93 2.38
C PHE A 92 7.16 2.27 2.32
N TRP A 93 6.34 2.68 1.36
CA TRP A 93 4.96 2.20 1.25
C TRP A 93 4.90 0.71 0.90
N ASP A 94 5.79 0.23 0.04
CA ASP A 94 5.89 -1.20 -0.28
C ASP A 94 6.15 -2.02 1.00
N MET A 95 7.12 -1.62 1.81
CA MET A 95 7.40 -2.27 3.10
C MET A 95 6.24 -2.16 4.10
N TYR A 96 5.60 -0.99 4.18
CA TYR A 96 4.49 -0.75 5.10
C TYR A 96 3.29 -1.63 4.77
N VAL A 97 2.91 -1.69 3.49
CA VAL A 97 1.79 -2.53 3.03
C VAL A 97 2.09 -4.00 3.27
N ASP A 98 3.30 -4.46 2.95
CA ASP A 98 3.73 -5.84 3.23
C ASP A 98 3.64 -6.19 4.72
N CYS A 99 4.04 -5.27 5.61
CA CYS A 99 3.89 -5.47 7.05
C CYS A 99 2.43 -5.57 7.49
N VAL A 100 1.58 -4.64 7.03
CA VAL A 100 0.16 -4.60 7.40
C VAL A 100 -0.56 -5.87 6.93
N LEU A 101 -0.31 -6.30 5.70
CA LEU A 101 -0.86 -7.54 5.14
C LEU A 101 -0.33 -8.77 5.89
N SER A 102 0.98 -8.84 6.15
CA SER A 102 1.56 -9.96 6.90
C SER A 102 0.95 -10.08 8.31
N ARG A 103 0.62 -8.96 8.95
CA ARG A 103 0.01 -8.93 10.28
C ARG A 103 -1.45 -9.38 10.27
N SER A 104 -2.23 -8.96 9.27
CA SER A 104 -3.66 -9.34 9.15
C SER A 104 -3.85 -10.84 8.86
N HIS A 105 -2.91 -11.46 8.15
CA HIS A 105 -2.91 -12.90 7.85
C HIS A 105 -2.31 -13.77 8.98
N GLY A 106 -1.98 -13.21 10.15
CA GLY A 106 -1.43 -13.97 11.29
C GLY A 106 0.05 -14.39 11.12
N MET A 107 0.71 -13.91 10.06
CA MET A 107 2.13 -14.13 9.79
C MET A 107 3.06 -13.16 10.52
N GLY A 108 2.53 -12.09 11.13
CA GLY A 108 3.25 -11.00 11.82
C GLY A 108 4.09 -11.37 13.05
N ARG A 109 4.42 -12.66 13.26
CA ARG A 109 5.40 -13.12 14.25
C ARG A 109 6.74 -13.55 13.65
N ARG A 110 6.86 -13.61 12.32
CA ARG A 110 8.15 -13.79 11.68
C ARG A 110 8.77 -12.40 11.58
N GLN A 111 9.91 -12.21 12.25
CA GLN A 111 10.72 -11.01 12.04
C GLN A 111 10.87 -10.81 10.54
N LEU A 112 10.44 -9.66 10.04
CA LEU A 112 10.60 -9.27 8.65
C LEU A 112 12.10 -9.08 8.44
N ILE A 113 12.79 -10.18 8.14
CA ILE A 113 14.17 -10.13 7.66
C ILE A 113 14.08 -9.34 6.37
N PRO A 114 14.79 -8.19 6.25
CA PRO A 114 14.72 -7.37 5.05
C PRO A 114 15.01 -8.28 3.85
N PRO A 115 14.17 -8.22 2.79
CA PRO A 115 14.42 -9.03 1.61
C PRO A 115 15.83 -8.70 1.12
N LYS A 116 16.70 -9.72 1.11
CA LYS A 116 17.92 -9.66 0.32
C LYS A 116 17.49 -9.63 -1.14
N TYR A 117 17.14 -8.45 -1.62
CA TYR A 117 17.04 -8.20 -3.05
C TYR A 117 18.43 -8.46 -3.62
N PHE A 118 18.56 -9.60 -4.29
CA PHE A 118 19.69 -9.91 -5.13
C PHE A 118 19.79 -8.83 -6.19
N VAL A 119 20.67 -7.85 -5.98
CA VAL A 119 21.16 -6.99 -7.05
C VAL A 119 22.10 -7.85 -7.89
N ALA A 120 21.53 -8.61 -8.82
CA ALA A 120 22.27 -9.17 -9.94
C ALA A 120 22.22 -8.15 -11.08
N TYR A 121 23.21 -7.25 -11.10
CA TYR A 121 23.61 -6.58 -12.33
C TYR A 121 25.04 -7.03 -12.63
N SER A 122 25.17 -7.89 -13.64
CA SER A 122 26.39 -8.02 -14.46
C SER A 122 26.30 -7.03 -15.61
#